data_AF-A0A8J6J5E6-F1
#
_entry.id   AF-A0A8J6J5E6-F1
#
_cell.length_a   1.000
_cell.length_b   1.000
_cell.length_c   1.000
_cell.angle_alpha   90.00
_cell.angle_beta   90.00
_cell.angle_gamma   90.00
#
_symmetry.space_group_name_H-M   'P 1'
#
loop_
_entity.id
_entity.type
_entity.pdbx_description
1 polymer ?
#
loop_
_entity_poly.entity_id
_entity_poly.type
_entity_poly.pdbx_seq_one_letter_code
_entity_poly.pdbx_strand_id
1 'polypeptide(L)'
;METLEKKLGYTFQDKSLLENALTHSSCANESKGRLQSNERLEFLGDSILGMVVADHLYRNHPDLPEGDLTRTRAALVCEESLVVVAEELGLGAYLHLGRGEEAGGGRQRPSIRADAVEAVLAAVYLDGGIGSARKIIQKYILSREVAGLTKPRDHKTALQELVQRESGQVLRYRLVREEGPDHDKRFFVEVDLNGSPVGTGSGRSKKEAEQMAAKAAIERLEQPGI
;
A
#
# COMPACT_ATOMS: atom_id res chain seq x y z
N MET A 1 -13.40 -16.14 16.04
CA MET A 1 -14.01 -14.90 15.54
C MET A 1 -13.97 -13.76 16.56
N GLU A 2 -14.39 -13.96 17.81
CA GLU A 2 -14.39 -12.89 18.84
C GLU A 2 -13.04 -12.16 19.01
N THR A 3 -11.92 -12.89 18.92
CA THR A 3 -10.58 -12.29 18.96
C THR A 3 -10.32 -11.33 17.79
N LEU A 4 -10.81 -11.66 16.59
CA LEU A 4 -10.68 -10.80 15.41
C LEU A 4 -11.59 -9.56 15.53
N GLU A 5 -12.84 -9.74 15.96
CA GLU A 5 -13.77 -8.65 16.24
C GLU A 5 -13.20 -7.63 17.24
N LYS A 6 -12.55 -8.14 18.30
CA LYS A 6 -11.86 -7.29 19.28
C LYS A 6 -10.69 -6.52 18.67
N LYS A 7 -9.90 -7.14 17.78
CA LYS A 7 -8.81 -6.44 17.07
C LYS A 7 -9.38 -5.34 16.17
N LEU A 8 -10.39 -5.67 15.37
CA LEU A 8 -11.12 -4.73 14.51
C LEU A 8 -11.74 -3.59 15.32
N GLY A 9 -12.14 -3.84 16.57
CA GLY A 9 -12.91 -2.89 17.37
C GLY A 9 -14.36 -2.81 16.89
N TYR A 10 -14.86 -3.88 16.28
CA TYR A 10 -16.20 -3.99 15.71
C TYR A 10 -16.78 -5.37 16.02
N THR A 11 -18.00 -5.41 16.55
CA THR A 11 -18.73 -6.64 16.83
C THR A 11 -19.85 -6.78 15.81
N PHE A 12 -19.77 -7.83 14.99
CA PHE A 12 -20.75 -8.12 13.96
C PHE A 12 -22.08 -8.53 14.57
N GLN A 13 -23.17 -7.96 14.03
CA GLN A 13 -24.54 -8.41 14.28
C GLN A 13 -24.80 -9.69 13.48
N ASP A 14 -24.45 -9.68 12.19
CA ASP A 14 -24.46 -10.87 11.34
C ASP A 14 -23.05 -11.46 11.19
N LYS A 15 -22.79 -12.55 11.93
CA LYS A 15 -21.50 -13.27 11.88
C LYS A 15 -21.22 -13.90 10.51
N SER A 16 -22.27 -14.19 9.73
CA SER A 16 -22.11 -14.84 8.42
C SER A 16 -21.37 -13.94 7.42
N LEU A 17 -21.46 -12.61 7.58
CA LEU A 17 -20.70 -11.66 6.77
C LEU A 17 -19.19 -11.77 7.03
N LEU A 18 -18.79 -11.92 8.29
CA LEU A 18 -17.38 -12.12 8.64
C LEU A 18 -16.88 -13.49 8.18
N GLU A 19 -17.68 -14.55 8.33
CA GLU A 19 -17.34 -15.88 7.82
C GLU A 19 -17.17 -15.88 6.30
N ASN A 20 -18.07 -15.23 5.57
CA ASN A 20 -17.97 -15.07 4.12
C ASN A 20 -16.70 -14.28 3.72
N ALA A 21 -16.42 -13.15 4.38
CA ALA A 21 -15.22 -12.35 4.12
C ALA A 21 -13.90 -13.14 4.27
N LEU A 22 -13.90 -14.16 5.13
CA LEU A 22 -12.73 -15.01 5.41
C LEU A 22 -12.71 -16.30 4.57
N THR A 23 -13.69 -16.50 3.69
CA THR A 23 -13.81 -17.71 2.86
C THR A 23 -13.25 -17.48 1.47
N HIS A 24 -12.06 -18.02 1.20
CA HIS A 24 -11.44 -17.95 -0.12
C HIS A 24 -12.18 -18.85 -1.12
N SER A 25 -12.14 -18.49 -2.41
CA SER A 25 -12.78 -19.23 -3.51
C SER A 25 -12.38 -20.71 -3.55
N SER A 26 -11.13 -21.05 -3.20
CA SER A 26 -10.68 -22.45 -3.07
C SER A 26 -11.51 -23.28 -2.08
N CYS A 27 -11.94 -22.69 -0.95
CA CYS A 27 -12.77 -23.37 0.05
C CYS A 27 -14.23 -23.44 -0.42
N ALA A 28 -14.73 -22.35 -1.00
CA ALA A 28 -16.07 -22.29 -1.56
C ALA A 28 -16.28 -23.34 -2.66
N ASN A 29 -15.30 -23.54 -3.53
CA ASN A 29 -15.34 -24.54 -4.61
C ASN A 29 -15.38 -25.98 -4.07
N GLU A 30 -14.61 -26.28 -3.01
CA GLU A 30 -14.65 -27.60 -2.35
C GLU A 30 -16.00 -27.86 -1.66
N SER A 31 -16.71 -26.80 -1.24
CA SER A 31 -18.00 -26.90 -0.54
C SER A 31 -19.18 -27.29 -1.45
N LYS A 32 -18.96 -27.45 -2.76
CA LYS A 32 -19.99 -27.75 -3.78
C LYS A 32 -21.14 -26.71 -3.78
N GLY A 33 -20.80 -25.43 -3.64
CA GLY A 33 -21.75 -24.32 -3.70
C GLY A 33 -22.53 -24.05 -2.41
N ARG A 34 -22.13 -24.64 -1.29
CA ARG A 34 -22.73 -24.36 0.03
C ARG A 34 -22.23 -23.06 0.65
N LEU A 35 -20.99 -22.70 0.34
CA LEU A 35 -20.36 -21.46 0.79
C LEU A 35 -20.19 -20.51 -0.40
N GLN A 36 -20.30 -19.21 -0.13
CA GLN A 36 -19.91 -18.17 -1.07
C GLN A 36 -18.45 -17.79 -0.81
N SER A 37 -17.76 -17.38 -1.88
CA SER A 37 -16.41 -16.80 -1.78
C SER A 37 -16.48 -15.33 -1.39
N ASN A 38 -15.39 -14.85 -0.82
CA ASN A 38 -15.20 -13.46 -0.46
C ASN A 38 -15.03 -12.51 -1.66
N GLU A 39 -14.90 -12.99 -2.90
CA GLU A 39 -14.60 -12.19 -4.10
C GLU A 39 -15.60 -11.03 -4.33
N ARG A 40 -16.88 -11.23 -4.01
CA ARG A 40 -17.88 -10.14 -4.11
C ARG A 40 -17.73 -9.08 -3.01
N LEU A 41 -17.27 -9.51 -1.83
CA LEU A 41 -16.99 -8.61 -0.72
C LEU A 41 -15.67 -7.86 -0.98
N GLU A 42 -14.64 -8.52 -1.48
CA GLU A 42 -13.40 -7.91 -1.96
C GLU A 42 -13.69 -6.77 -2.93
N PHE A 43 -14.43 -7.04 -4.02
CA PHE A 43 -14.83 -6.02 -5.00
C PHE A 43 -15.49 -4.79 -4.37
N LEU A 44 -16.42 -5.00 -3.43
CA LEU A 44 -17.09 -3.91 -2.73
C LEU A 44 -16.12 -3.19 -1.76
N GLY A 45 -15.23 -3.96 -1.14
CA GLY A 45 -14.26 -3.52 -0.16
C GLY A 45 -13.23 -2.56 -0.72
N ASP A 46 -12.66 -2.88 -1.89
CA ASP A 46 -11.76 -1.99 -2.64
C ASP A 46 -12.42 -0.63 -2.90
N SER A 47 -13.66 -0.63 -3.39
CA SER A 47 -14.41 0.60 -3.67
C SER A 47 -14.63 1.44 -2.39
N ILE A 48 -14.99 0.81 -1.28
CA ILE A 48 -15.18 1.49 0.01
C ILE A 48 -13.86 2.06 0.53
N LEU A 49 -12.81 1.26 0.50
CA LEU A 49 -11.47 1.66 0.93
C LEU A 49 -10.99 2.86 0.11
N GLY A 50 -11.02 2.74 -1.21
CA GLY A 50 -10.62 3.80 -2.13
C GLY A 50 -11.39 5.09 -1.93
N MET A 51 -12.71 5.01 -1.73
CA MET A 51 -13.55 6.18 -1.45
C MET A 51 -13.18 6.85 -0.12
N VAL A 52 -13.04 6.08 0.97
CA VAL A 52 -12.74 6.63 2.30
C VAL A 52 -11.35 7.25 2.33
N VAL A 53 -10.35 6.63 1.68
CA VAL A 53 -9.01 7.18 1.58
C VAL A 53 -9.01 8.45 0.72
N ALA A 54 -9.71 8.46 -0.41
CA ALA A 54 -9.82 9.67 -1.25
C ALA A 54 -10.48 10.85 -0.50
N ASP A 55 -11.58 10.59 0.21
CA ASP A 55 -12.28 11.60 1.04
C ASP A 55 -11.37 12.13 2.16
N HIS A 56 -10.57 11.26 2.79
CA HIS A 56 -9.60 11.68 3.79
C HIS A 56 -8.51 12.59 3.19
N LEU A 57 -7.91 12.18 2.07
CA LEU A 57 -6.83 12.94 1.44
C LEU A 57 -7.31 14.31 0.94
N TYR A 58 -8.49 14.35 0.30
CA TYR A 58 -9.09 15.59 -0.20
C TYR A 58 -9.32 16.62 0.93
N ARG A 59 -9.78 16.18 2.10
CA ARG A 59 -10.10 17.08 3.22
C ARG A 59 -8.87 17.53 4.00
N ASN A 60 -7.87 16.67 4.15
CA ASN A 60 -6.71 16.94 5.02
C ASN A 60 -5.51 17.51 4.26
N HIS A 61 -5.51 17.47 2.94
CA HIS A 61 -4.46 18.04 2.12
C HIS A 61 -5.04 18.95 1.01
N PRO A 62 -5.70 20.07 1.38
CA PRO A 62 -6.33 20.97 0.41
C PRO A 62 -5.34 21.61 -0.57
N ASP A 63 -4.06 21.68 -0.19
CA ASP A 63 -2.99 22.28 -1.00
C ASP A 63 -2.27 21.27 -1.90
N LEU A 64 -2.56 19.97 -1.80
CA LEU A 64 -1.93 18.95 -2.66
C LEU A 64 -2.58 18.90 -4.05
N PRO A 65 -1.79 18.86 -5.13
CA PRO A 65 -2.30 18.61 -6.48
C PRO A 65 -3.00 17.25 -6.61
N GLU A 66 -3.95 17.14 -7.55
CA GLU A 66 -4.68 15.90 -7.83
C GLU A 66 -3.76 14.70 -8.07
N GLY A 67 -2.67 14.88 -8.82
CA GLY A 67 -1.71 13.82 -9.09
C GLY A 67 -1.04 13.26 -7.82
N ASP A 68 -0.75 14.11 -6.84
CA ASP A 68 -0.19 13.70 -5.54
C ASP A 68 -1.23 12.98 -4.68
N LEU A 69 -2.47 13.45 -4.69
CA LEU A 69 -3.58 12.78 -4.01
C LEU A 69 -3.79 11.37 -4.60
N THR A 70 -3.78 11.24 -5.93
CA THR A 70 -3.92 9.95 -6.63
C THR A 70 -2.75 9.00 -6.32
N ARG A 71 -1.51 9.50 -6.33
CA ARG A 71 -0.33 8.70 -5.96
C ARG A 71 -0.37 8.24 -4.50
N THR A 72 -0.72 9.13 -3.58
CA THR A 72 -0.80 8.82 -2.14
C THR A 72 -1.91 7.82 -1.85
N ARG A 73 -3.08 7.99 -2.50
CA ARG A 73 -4.17 7.01 -2.42
C ARG A 73 -3.71 5.64 -2.88
N ALA A 74 -3.08 5.55 -4.05
CA ALA A 74 -2.59 4.29 -4.60
C ALA A 74 -1.60 3.59 -3.66
N ALA A 75 -0.69 4.34 -3.02
CA ALA A 75 0.26 3.79 -2.05
C ALA A 75 -0.40 3.32 -0.75
N LEU A 76 -1.52 3.95 -0.33
CA LEU A 76 -2.25 3.57 0.87
C LEU A 76 -3.08 2.30 0.70
N VAL A 77 -3.61 2.08 -0.50
CA VAL A 77 -4.54 0.98 -0.82
C VAL A 77 -3.89 -0.16 -1.62
N CYS A 78 -2.57 -0.13 -1.82
CA CYS A 78 -1.88 -1.20 -2.55
C CYS A 78 -1.80 -2.50 -1.74
N GLU A 79 -1.56 -3.62 -2.45
CA GLU A 79 -1.43 -4.96 -1.86
C GLU A 79 -0.44 -4.97 -0.70
N GLU A 80 0.73 -4.34 -0.86
CA GLU A 80 1.75 -4.32 0.18
C GLU A 80 1.26 -3.63 1.47
N SER A 81 0.51 -2.53 1.34
CA SER A 81 -0.10 -1.85 2.48
C SER A 81 -1.14 -2.75 3.17
N LEU A 82 -1.99 -3.41 2.39
CA LEU A 82 -3.04 -4.29 2.90
C LEU A 82 -2.48 -5.54 3.57
N VAL A 83 -1.38 -6.11 3.06
CA VAL A 83 -0.70 -7.24 3.70
C VAL A 83 -0.22 -6.89 5.11
N VAL A 84 0.35 -5.70 5.31
CA VAL A 84 0.78 -5.29 6.66
C VAL A 84 -0.44 -5.15 7.57
N VAL A 85 -1.60 -4.68 7.07
CA VAL A 85 -2.84 -4.67 7.88
C VAL A 85 -3.30 -6.09 8.21
N ALA A 86 -3.25 -7.01 7.23
CA ALA A 86 -3.59 -8.40 7.44
C ALA A 86 -2.69 -9.07 8.50
N GLU A 87 -1.41 -8.71 8.55
CA GLU A 87 -0.45 -9.17 9.55
C GLU A 87 -0.76 -8.63 10.95
N GLU A 88 -1.01 -7.32 11.08
CA GLU A 88 -1.41 -6.69 12.35
C GLU A 88 -2.70 -7.32 12.92
N LEU A 89 -3.67 -7.59 12.05
CA LEU A 89 -4.91 -8.27 12.42
C LEU A 89 -4.70 -9.78 12.64
N GLY A 90 -3.61 -10.35 12.12
CA GLY A 90 -3.39 -11.79 12.07
C GLY A 90 -4.45 -12.51 11.23
N LEU A 91 -4.99 -11.86 10.20
CA LEU A 91 -6.07 -12.37 9.35
C LEU A 91 -5.75 -13.72 8.73
N GLY A 92 -4.47 -13.94 8.41
CA GLY A 92 -3.99 -15.22 7.90
C GLY A 92 -4.46 -16.41 8.73
N ALA A 93 -4.53 -16.33 10.06
CA ALA A 93 -4.96 -17.45 10.92
C ALA A 93 -6.47 -17.75 10.83
N TYR A 94 -7.28 -16.82 10.32
CA TYR A 94 -8.74 -16.94 10.25
C TYR A 94 -9.25 -17.36 8.88
N LEU A 95 -8.39 -17.37 7.85
CA LEU A 95 -8.78 -17.73 6.49
C LEU A 95 -9.25 -19.19 6.39
N HIS A 96 -10.37 -19.37 5.69
CA HIS A 96 -10.87 -20.66 5.24
C HIS A 96 -10.39 -20.91 3.81
N LEU A 97 -9.40 -21.81 3.68
CA LEU A 97 -8.81 -22.20 2.41
C LEU A 97 -9.17 -23.66 2.08
N GLY A 98 -9.28 -23.97 0.79
CA GLY A 98 -9.34 -25.36 0.33
C GLY A 98 -8.04 -26.09 0.64
N ARG A 99 -8.06 -27.42 0.69
CA ARG A 99 -6.89 -28.22 1.13
C ARG A 99 -5.67 -28.00 0.25
N GLY A 100 -5.89 -27.88 -1.06
CA GLY A 100 -4.80 -27.63 -2.02
C GLY A 100 -4.18 -26.25 -1.84
N GLU A 101 -5.00 -25.23 -1.62
CA GLU A 101 -4.54 -23.85 -1.41
C GLU A 101 -3.80 -23.72 -0.07
N GLU A 102 -4.30 -24.39 0.99
CA GLU A 102 -3.62 -24.45 2.28
C GLU A 102 -2.24 -25.11 2.15
N ALA A 103 -2.16 -26.28 1.52
CA ALA A 103 -0.90 -27.01 1.32
C ALA A 103 0.10 -26.24 0.43
N GLY A 104 -0.41 -25.42 -0.49
CA GLY A 104 0.38 -24.54 -1.35
C GLY A 104 0.84 -23.23 -0.69
N GLY A 105 0.60 -23.05 0.61
CA GLY A 105 1.02 -21.84 1.35
C GLY A 105 0.13 -20.61 1.08
N GLY A 106 -1.10 -20.81 0.59
CA GLY A 106 -2.02 -19.71 0.30
C GLY A 106 -2.30 -18.79 1.50
N ARG A 107 -2.20 -19.31 2.72
CA ARG A 107 -2.36 -18.55 3.97
C ARG A 107 -1.29 -17.46 4.15
N GLN A 108 -0.14 -17.59 3.49
CA GLN A 108 0.94 -16.62 3.49
C GLN A 108 1.01 -15.79 2.21
N ARG A 109 0.17 -16.08 1.20
CA ARG A 109 0.18 -15.36 -0.07
C ARG A 109 -0.29 -13.91 0.12
N PRO A 110 0.50 -12.91 -0.35
CA PRO A 110 0.14 -11.50 -0.27
C PRO A 110 -1.26 -11.18 -0.80
N SER A 111 -1.58 -11.62 -2.02
CA SER A 111 -2.88 -11.36 -2.66
C SER A 111 -4.06 -11.82 -1.81
N ILE A 112 -4.09 -13.10 -1.41
CA ILE A 112 -5.18 -13.67 -0.59
C ILE A 112 -5.39 -12.90 0.72
N ARG A 113 -4.30 -12.40 1.32
CA ARG A 113 -4.37 -11.61 2.55
C ARG A 113 -4.91 -10.21 2.31
N ALA A 114 -4.49 -9.56 1.22
CA ALA A 114 -4.99 -8.26 0.83
C ALA A 114 -6.49 -8.33 0.50
N ASP A 115 -6.90 -9.29 -0.31
CA ASP A 115 -8.30 -9.52 -0.71
C ASP A 115 -9.19 -9.74 0.53
N ALA A 116 -8.67 -10.48 1.52
CA ALA A 116 -9.38 -10.70 2.77
C ALA A 116 -9.53 -9.43 3.62
N VAL A 117 -8.58 -8.49 3.58
CA VAL A 117 -8.73 -7.19 4.26
C VAL A 117 -9.89 -6.41 3.61
N GLU A 118 -9.91 -6.31 2.30
CA GLU A 118 -10.98 -5.63 1.56
C GLU A 118 -12.34 -6.27 1.83
N ALA A 119 -12.41 -7.59 1.76
CA ALA A 119 -13.63 -8.33 2.05
C ALA A 119 -14.14 -8.10 3.48
N VAL A 120 -13.24 -8.03 4.48
CA VAL A 120 -13.61 -7.70 5.86
C VAL A 120 -14.12 -6.26 5.97
N LEU A 121 -13.52 -5.31 5.27
CA LEU A 121 -14.00 -3.91 5.24
C LEU A 121 -15.41 -3.83 4.64
N ALA A 122 -15.68 -4.57 3.57
CA ALA A 122 -17.02 -4.66 2.99
C ALA A 122 -18.03 -5.32 3.95
N ALA A 123 -17.63 -6.40 4.63
CA ALA A 123 -18.48 -7.05 5.62
C ALA A 123 -18.85 -6.09 6.76
N VAL A 124 -17.89 -5.33 7.30
CA VAL A 124 -18.16 -4.31 8.32
C VAL A 124 -19.07 -3.20 7.79
N TYR A 125 -18.89 -2.78 6.53
CA TYR A 125 -19.76 -1.80 5.90
C TYR A 125 -21.20 -2.29 5.76
N LEU A 126 -21.40 -3.54 5.33
CA LEU A 126 -22.73 -4.13 5.16
C LEU A 126 -23.45 -4.30 6.50
N ASP A 127 -22.72 -4.67 7.56
CA ASP A 127 -23.28 -4.90 8.89
C ASP A 127 -23.50 -3.59 9.68
N GLY A 128 -22.54 -2.66 9.60
CA GLY A 128 -22.44 -1.50 10.50
C GLY A 128 -22.38 -0.14 9.81
N GLY A 129 -22.51 -0.10 8.49
CA GLY A 129 -22.47 1.11 7.67
C GLY A 129 -21.09 1.74 7.52
N ILE A 130 -21.03 2.81 6.73
CA ILE A 130 -19.78 3.49 6.36
C ILE A 130 -19.02 4.07 7.56
N GLY A 131 -19.72 4.48 8.62
CA GLY A 131 -19.09 5.01 9.83
C GLY A 131 -18.22 3.96 10.54
N SER A 132 -18.65 2.69 10.54
CA SER A 132 -17.92 1.58 11.14
C SER A 132 -16.70 1.20 10.31
N ALA A 133 -16.86 1.06 9.00
CA ALA A 133 -15.75 0.78 8.08
C ALA A 133 -14.68 1.90 8.13
N ARG A 134 -15.11 3.17 8.14
CA ARG A 134 -14.22 4.34 8.23
C ARG A 134 -13.32 4.31 9.48
N LYS A 135 -13.84 3.90 10.64
CA LYS A 135 -13.04 3.81 11.88
C LYS A 135 -11.90 2.79 11.75
N ILE A 136 -12.16 1.67 11.09
CA ILE A 136 -11.15 0.63 10.86
C ILE A 136 -10.11 1.12 9.86
N ILE A 137 -10.54 1.70 8.74
CA ILE A 137 -9.64 2.29 7.73
C ILE A 137 -8.77 3.38 8.36
N GLN A 138 -9.34 4.23 9.20
CA GLN A 138 -8.58 5.27 9.89
C GLN A 138 -7.51 4.70 10.82
N LYS A 139 -7.85 3.65 11.58
CA LYS A 139 -6.95 3.00 12.53
C LYS A 139 -5.78 2.28 11.84
N TYR A 140 -6.04 1.55 10.76
CA TYR A 140 -5.08 0.62 10.16
C TYR A 140 -4.40 1.12 8.88
N ILE A 141 -5.08 1.97 8.11
CA ILE A 141 -4.58 2.47 6.82
C ILE A 141 -4.08 3.90 6.98
N LEU A 142 -4.94 4.82 7.42
CA LEU A 142 -4.63 6.25 7.42
C LEU A 142 -3.63 6.67 8.51
N SER A 143 -3.54 5.93 9.62
CA SER A 143 -2.50 6.13 10.64
C SER A 143 -1.08 6.03 10.07
N ARG A 144 -0.90 5.29 8.96
CA ARG A 144 0.38 5.13 8.27
C ARG A 144 0.73 6.31 7.38
N GLU A 145 -0.26 7.01 6.84
CA GLU A 145 -0.06 8.30 6.14
C GLU A 145 0.51 9.32 7.13
N VAL A 146 -0.13 9.45 8.30
CA VAL A 146 0.29 10.39 9.35
C VAL A 146 1.70 10.06 9.85
N ALA A 147 2.06 8.77 9.92
CA ALA A 147 3.40 8.33 10.28
C ALA A 147 4.45 8.53 9.16
N GLY A 148 4.06 9.04 8.00
CA GLY A 148 4.94 9.23 6.84
C GLY A 148 5.37 7.93 6.16
N LEU A 149 4.71 6.81 6.45
CA LEU A 149 5.06 5.47 5.97
C LEU A 149 4.56 5.20 4.55
N THR A 150 3.59 5.99 4.05
CA THR A 150 2.92 5.76 2.76
C THR A 150 3.19 6.81 1.71
N LYS A 151 4.02 7.84 1.98
CA LYS A 151 4.43 8.77 0.92
C LYS A 151 5.20 7.95 -0.13
N PRO A 152 4.69 7.78 -1.36
CA PRO A 152 5.53 7.32 -2.43
C PRO A 152 6.63 8.36 -2.55
N ARG A 153 7.85 7.92 -2.27
CA ARG A 153 9.07 8.72 -2.32
C ARG A 153 9.37 9.04 -3.79
N ASP A 154 8.53 9.85 -4.44
CA ASP A 154 8.80 10.38 -5.78
C ASP A 154 9.73 11.58 -5.69
N HIS A 155 10.89 11.33 -5.11
CA HIS A 155 11.97 12.27 -5.02
C HIS A 155 12.48 12.70 -6.40
N LYS A 156 12.34 11.89 -7.46
CA LYS A 156 12.68 12.33 -8.82
C LYS A 156 11.81 13.50 -9.27
N THR A 157 10.49 13.40 -9.10
CA THR A 157 9.56 14.48 -9.45
C THR A 157 9.79 15.71 -8.55
N ALA A 158 9.93 15.49 -7.23
CA ALA A 158 10.21 16.59 -6.29
C ALA A 158 11.54 17.31 -6.59
N LEU A 159 12.59 16.56 -6.96
CA LEU A 159 13.88 17.14 -7.36
C LEU A 159 13.75 17.91 -8.69
N GLN A 160 13.00 17.37 -9.64
CA GLN A 160 12.74 18.04 -10.93
C GLN A 160 12.06 19.40 -10.71
N GLU A 161 11.05 19.46 -9.86
CA GLU A 161 10.36 20.70 -9.50
C GLU A 161 11.26 21.67 -8.73
N LEU A 162 12.10 21.16 -7.82
CA LEU A 162 13.04 21.96 -7.04
C LEU A 162 14.02 22.72 -7.95
N VAL A 163 14.63 22.02 -8.91
CA VAL A 163 15.65 22.64 -9.79
C VAL A 163 15.04 23.48 -10.90
N GLN A 164 13.83 23.17 -11.36
CA GLN A 164 13.17 23.96 -12.43
C GLN A 164 12.70 25.35 -11.97
N ARG A 165 12.79 25.66 -10.68
CA ARG A 165 12.62 27.04 -10.17
C ARG A 165 13.63 28.00 -10.79
N GLU A 166 14.79 27.50 -11.19
CA GLU A 166 15.79 28.24 -11.95
C GLU A 166 15.80 27.76 -13.42
N SER A 167 15.69 28.71 -14.35
CA SER A 167 15.72 28.40 -15.78
C SER A 167 17.08 27.87 -16.22
N GLY A 168 17.09 26.82 -17.06
CA GLY A 168 18.31 26.27 -17.67
C GLY A 168 18.95 25.12 -16.90
N GLN A 169 18.38 24.71 -15.78
CA GLN A 169 18.83 23.56 -14.99
C GLN A 169 18.51 22.23 -15.70
N VAL A 170 19.50 21.33 -15.81
CA VAL A 170 19.37 20.01 -16.44
C VAL A 170 19.75 18.91 -15.46
N LEU A 171 18.81 18.00 -15.19
CA LEU A 171 19.05 16.78 -14.41
C LEU A 171 19.37 15.59 -15.30
N ARG A 172 20.38 14.80 -14.91
CA ARG A 172 20.70 13.52 -15.56
C ARG A 172 20.94 12.44 -14.53
N TYR A 173 20.31 11.27 -14.74
CA TYR A 173 20.54 10.09 -13.91
C TYR A 173 21.49 9.15 -14.64
N ARG A 174 22.48 8.63 -13.91
CA ARG A 174 23.48 7.70 -14.45
C ARG A 174 23.59 6.49 -13.55
N LEU A 175 23.45 5.31 -14.15
CA LEU A 175 23.79 4.08 -13.48
C LEU A 175 25.32 3.98 -13.36
N VAL A 176 25.81 3.92 -12.13
CA VAL A 176 27.25 3.91 -11.83
C VAL A 176 27.76 2.49 -11.69
N ARG A 177 26.98 1.61 -11.06
CA ARG A 177 27.32 0.19 -10.89
C ARG A 177 26.08 -0.68 -10.67
N GLU A 178 26.22 -1.96 -11.02
CA GLU A 178 25.28 -3.02 -10.67
C GLU A 178 26.08 -4.15 -10.01
N GLU A 179 25.60 -4.68 -8.88
CA GLU A 179 26.29 -5.71 -8.10
C GLU A 179 25.30 -6.77 -7.62
N GLY A 180 25.76 -8.01 -7.41
CA GLY A 180 24.95 -9.11 -6.88
C GLY A 180 24.37 -10.05 -7.94
N PRO A 181 23.88 -11.24 -7.53
CA PRO A 181 23.29 -12.22 -8.43
C PRO A 181 21.95 -11.73 -8.99
N ASP A 182 21.47 -12.30 -10.09
CA ASP A 182 20.25 -11.80 -10.76
C ASP A 182 19.00 -11.77 -9.87
N HIS A 183 18.93 -12.65 -8.86
CA HIS A 183 17.83 -12.71 -7.88
C HIS A 183 18.00 -11.77 -6.68
N ASP A 184 19.15 -11.10 -6.53
CA ASP A 184 19.44 -10.12 -5.46
C ASP A 184 20.36 -9.01 -5.99
N LYS A 185 20.04 -8.50 -7.18
CA LYS A 185 20.82 -7.47 -7.85
C LYS A 185 20.57 -6.11 -7.20
N ARG A 186 21.65 -5.39 -6.88
CA ARG A 186 21.63 -3.99 -6.45
C ARG A 186 22.08 -3.08 -7.57
N PHE A 187 21.36 -1.99 -7.73
CA PHE A 187 21.66 -0.91 -8.66
C PHE A 187 22.12 0.32 -7.87
N PHE A 188 23.11 1.03 -8.39
CA PHE A 188 23.60 2.27 -7.81
C PHE A 188 23.57 3.36 -8.87
N VAL A 189 22.91 4.45 -8.54
CA VAL A 189 22.62 5.56 -9.46
C VAL A 189 23.13 6.86 -8.86
N GLU A 190 23.67 7.71 -9.71
CA GLU A 190 24.04 9.09 -9.44
C GLU A 190 23.11 10.03 -10.20
N VAL A 191 22.80 11.18 -9.61
CA VAL A 191 22.08 12.27 -10.26
C VAL A 191 22.97 13.50 -10.36
N ASP A 192 23.10 14.02 -11.58
CA ASP A 192 23.84 15.22 -11.92
C ASP A 192 22.89 16.40 -12.13
N LEU A 193 23.25 17.57 -11.62
CA LEU A 193 22.66 18.86 -11.96
C LEU A 193 23.67 19.67 -12.75
N ASN A 194 23.34 20.03 -13.99
CA ASN A 194 24.24 20.73 -14.92
C ASN A 194 25.62 20.07 -15.08
N GLY A 195 25.65 18.73 -15.03
CA GLY A 195 26.88 17.94 -15.14
C GLY A 195 27.70 17.81 -13.86
N SER A 196 27.24 18.37 -12.74
CA SER A 196 27.85 18.16 -11.42
C SER A 196 27.03 17.18 -10.59
N PRO A 197 27.65 16.17 -9.95
CA PRO A 197 26.94 15.19 -9.15
C PRO A 197 26.35 15.85 -7.89
N VAL A 198 25.03 15.71 -7.71
CA VAL A 198 24.29 16.29 -6.58
C VAL A 198 23.70 15.24 -5.64
N GLY A 199 23.59 13.98 -6.06
CA GLY A 199 23.09 12.91 -5.20
C GLY A 199 23.45 11.51 -5.71
N THR A 200 23.52 10.54 -4.80
CA THR A 200 23.72 9.12 -5.12
C THR A 200 22.73 8.26 -4.34
N GLY A 201 22.34 7.13 -4.93
CA GLY A 201 21.34 6.24 -4.36
C GLY A 201 21.54 4.80 -4.78
N SER A 202 20.98 3.87 -4.00
CA SER A 202 20.99 2.44 -4.32
C SER A 202 19.65 1.80 -4.03
N GLY A 203 19.33 0.72 -4.75
CA GLY A 203 18.07 0.00 -4.63
C GLY A 203 18.12 -1.38 -5.29
N ARG A 204 17.08 -2.18 -5.07
CA ARG A 204 16.87 -3.50 -5.70
C ARG A 204 16.34 -3.39 -7.13
N SER A 205 15.97 -2.19 -7.55
CA SER A 205 15.65 -1.84 -8.93
C SER A 205 16.31 -0.52 -9.33
N LYS A 206 16.46 -0.29 -10.65
CA LYS A 206 16.94 1.01 -11.17
C LYS A 206 16.06 2.16 -10.70
N LYS A 207 14.73 1.98 -10.74
CA LYS A 207 13.76 2.98 -10.30
C LYS A 207 13.93 3.35 -8.83
N GLU A 208 14.12 2.37 -7.95
CA GLU A 208 14.36 2.61 -6.52
C GLU A 208 15.70 3.34 -6.30
N ALA A 209 16.76 2.92 -6.98
CA ALA A 209 18.07 3.57 -6.88
C ALA A 209 18.03 5.04 -7.33
N GLU A 210 17.29 5.35 -8.40
CA GLU A 210 17.06 6.71 -8.87
C GLU A 210 16.29 7.56 -7.85
N GLN A 211 15.24 7.02 -7.22
CA GLN A 211 14.49 7.73 -6.18
C GLN A 211 15.36 8.04 -4.97
N MET A 212 16.23 7.10 -4.56
CA MET A 212 17.18 7.33 -3.48
C MET A 212 18.25 8.38 -3.84
N ALA A 213 18.71 8.39 -5.10
CA ALA A 213 19.66 9.39 -5.59
C ALA A 213 19.02 10.79 -5.59
N ALA A 214 17.76 10.87 -6.01
CA ALA A 214 17.00 12.10 -5.99
C ALA A 214 16.75 12.62 -4.56
N LYS A 215 16.50 11.72 -3.60
CA LYS A 215 16.37 12.08 -2.17
C LYS A 215 17.63 12.76 -1.66
N ALA A 216 18.79 12.14 -1.90
CA ALA A 216 20.08 12.67 -1.48
C ALA A 216 20.37 14.04 -2.11
N ALA A 217 19.97 14.24 -3.36
CA ALA A 217 20.10 15.53 -4.04
C ALA A 217 19.20 16.61 -3.45
N ILE A 218 17.92 16.31 -3.13
CA ILE A 218 17.03 17.26 -2.45
C ILE A 218 17.62 17.67 -1.10
N GLU A 219 18.03 16.70 -0.28
CA GLU A 219 18.65 16.95 1.03
C GLU A 219 19.90 17.84 0.93
N ARG A 220 20.68 17.70 -0.14
CA ARG A 220 21.85 18.52 -0.40
C ARG A 220 21.51 19.94 -0.85
N LEU A 221 20.52 20.08 -1.74
CA LEU A 221 20.13 21.36 -2.34
C LEU A 221 19.29 22.24 -1.40
N GLU A 222 18.59 21.64 -0.44
CA GLU A 222 17.80 22.37 0.57
C GLU A 222 18.64 22.83 1.78
N GLN A 223 19.91 22.43 1.89
CA GLN A 223 20.81 22.97 2.92
C GLN A 223 21.30 24.37 2.50
N PRO A 224 21.00 25.44 3.28
CA PRO A 224 21.51 26.77 2.99
C PRO A 224 23.01 26.82 3.28
N GLY A 225 23.82 26.96 2.23
CA GLY A 225 25.23 27.35 2.32
C GLY A 225 26.23 26.33 1.80
N ILE A 226 26.50 26.38 0.50
CA ILE A 226 27.86 26.47 -0.06
C ILE A 226 27.86 27.63 -1.05
#